data_AF-A0A1G2ZWX8-F1
#
_entry.id   AF-A0A1G2ZWX8-F1
#
_cell.length_a   1.000
_cell.length_b   1.000
_cell.length_c   1.000
_cell.angle_alpha   90.00
_cell.angle_beta   90.00
_cell.angle_gamma   90.00
#
_symmetry.space_group_name_H-M   'P 1'
#
loop_
_entity.id
_entity.type
_entity.pdbx_description
1 polymer ?
#
loop_
_entity_poly.entity_id
_entity_poly.type
_entity_poly.pdbx_seq_one_letter_code
_entity_poly.pdbx_strand_id
1 'polypeptide(L)'
;MRNARRDFDGQVIDRVQQIRSHESPVMQLTDVFLGAITYHHRKMQTNPSKLDVIRRIQRLSGKDLETTTWLRESKLNLLCWQGQGGQNVWP
;
A
#
# COMPACT_ATOMS: atom_id res chain seq x y z
N MET A 1 1.02 -18.00 12.64
CA MET A 1 0.76 -18.08 14.10
C MET A 1 1.24 -16.78 14.74
N ARG A 2 0.32 -16.05 15.40
CA ARG A 2 0.62 -14.83 16.17
C ARG A 2 1.50 -15.22 17.35
N ASN A 3 2.74 -14.73 17.41
CA ASN A 3 3.55 -14.85 18.62
C ASN A 3 3.15 -13.74 19.60
N ALA A 4 2.29 -14.10 20.55
CA ALA A 4 1.83 -13.26 21.67
C ALA A 4 2.94 -12.89 22.69
N ARG A 5 4.22 -12.95 22.31
CA ARG A 5 5.38 -12.82 23.21
C ARG A 5 6.18 -11.53 23.05
N ARG A 6 5.76 -10.59 22.21
CA ARG A 6 6.54 -9.37 21.94
C ARG A 6 5.73 -8.08 21.80
N ASP A 7 4.58 -8.04 22.47
CA ASP A 7 3.76 -6.82 22.59
C ASP A 7 3.29 -6.68 24.06
N PHE A 8 4.27 -6.68 24.98
CA PHE A 8 3.99 -6.63 26.42
C PHE A 8 3.72 -5.23 26.95
N ASP A 9 3.99 -4.18 26.16
CA ASP A 9 3.79 -2.79 26.59
C ASP A 9 2.62 -2.07 25.91
N GLY A 10 1.95 -2.64 24.88
CA GLY A 10 0.75 -2.04 24.29
C GLY A 10 0.94 -0.62 23.72
N GLN A 11 2.18 -0.12 23.63
CA GLN A 11 2.53 1.20 23.12
C GLN A 11 2.63 1.14 21.59
N VAL A 12 1.50 0.88 20.93
CA VAL A 12 1.42 0.86 19.46
C VAL A 12 1.45 2.28 18.87
N ILE A 13 1.19 3.30 19.69
CA ILE A 13 1.18 4.71 19.29
C ILE A 13 2.09 5.50 20.24
N ASP A 14 3.30 5.77 19.77
CA ASP A 14 4.33 6.53 20.51
C ASP A 14 4.15 8.06 20.34
N ARG A 15 3.47 8.50 19.27
CA ARG A 15 3.30 9.92 18.97
C ARG A 15 2.08 10.22 18.11
N VAL A 16 1.29 11.21 18.53
CA VAL A 16 0.23 11.84 17.72
C VAL A 16 0.67 13.27 17.45
N GLN A 17 0.82 13.64 16.17
CA GLN A 17 1.20 15.00 15.76
C GLN A 17 0.11 15.60 14.89
N GLN A 18 -0.16 16.89 15.07
CA GLN A 18 -1.05 17.63 14.19
C GLN A 18 -0.33 17.89 12.85
N ILE A 19 -1.00 17.56 11.75
CA ILE A 19 -0.52 17.84 10.40
C ILE A 19 -0.58 19.34 10.12
N ARG A 20 0.47 19.88 9.49
CA ARG A 20 0.49 21.27 9.02
C ARG A 20 -0.28 21.39 7.70
N SER A 21 -0.90 22.54 7.44
CA SER A 21 -1.74 22.73 6.25
C SER A 21 -1.05 22.41 4.92
N HIS A 22 0.28 22.61 4.80
CA HIS A 22 1.05 22.32 3.58
C HIS A 22 1.42 20.83 3.41
N GLU A 23 1.30 20.01 4.45
CA GLU A 23 1.52 18.56 4.40
C GLU A 23 0.24 17.80 4.01
N SER A 24 -0.93 18.41 4.29
CA SER A 24 -2.24 17.86 3.97
C SER A 24 -2.42 17.43 2.50
N PRO A 25 -1.96 18.19 1.48
CA PRO A 25 -2.14 17.80 0.08
C PRO A 25 -1.42 16.50 -0.29
N VAL A 26 -0.24 16.25 0.30
CA VAL A 26 0.53 15.03 0.01
C VAL A 26 -0.21 13.81 0.55
N MET A 27 -0.78 13.89 1.76
CA MET A 27 -1.59 12.81 2.31
C MET A 27 -2.87 12.57 1.50
N GLN A 28 -3.53 13.62 1.02
CA GLN A 28 -4.71 13.45 0.15
C GLN A 28 -4.35 12.71 -1.15
N LEU A 29 -3.17 12.98 -1.72
CA LEU A 29 -2.67 12.21 -2.87
C LEU A 29 -2.37 10.75 -2.48
N THR A 30 -1.83 10.51 -1.29
CA THR A 30 -1.61 9.15 -0.77
C THR A 30 -2.92 8.37 -0.71
N ASP A 31 -4.02 8.97 -0.23
CA ASP A 31 -5.33 8.31 -0.16
C ASP A 31 -5.86 7.94 -1.56
N VAL A 32 -5.71 8.85 -2.53
CA VAL A 32 -6.09 8.59 -3.94
C VAL A 32 -5.26 7.43 -4.52
N PHE A 33 -3.95 7.44 -4.33
CA PHE A 33 -3.07 6.37 -4.81
C PHE A 33 -3.40 5.04 -4.15
N LEU A 34 -3.57 5.01 -2.82
CA LEU A 34 -3.90 3.79 -2.08
C LEU A 34 -5.24 3.22 -2.52
N GLY A 35 -6.25 4.07 -2.73
CA GLY A 35 -7.56 3.66 -3.25
C GLY A 35 -7.46 3.04 -4.65
N ALA A 36 -6.71 3.67 -5.55
CA ALA A 36 -6.50 3.17 -6.92
C ALA A 36 -5.73 1.84 -6.93
N ILE A 37 -4.63 1.75 -6.19
CA ILE A 37 -3.81 0.55 -6.06
C ILE A 37 -4.64 -0.60 -5.47
N THR A 38 -5.39 -0.34 -4.39
CA THR A 38 -6.26 -1.35 -3.77
C THR A 38 -7.33 -1.85 -4.74
N TYR A 39 -7.95 -0.95 -5.50
CA TYR A 39 -8.95 -1.32 -6.51
C TYR A 39 -8.33 -2.19 -7.61
N HIS A 40 -7.13 -1.85 -8.06
CA HIS A 40 -6.35 -2.61 -9.04
C HIS A 40 -5.97 -4.01 -8.53
N HIS A 41 -5.42 -4.11 -7.32
CA HIS A 41 -5.03 -5.39 -6.71
C HIS A 41 -6.22 -6.33 -6.45
N ARG A 42 -7.42 -5.79 -6.24
CA ARG A 42 -8.66 -6.58 -6.15
C ARG A 42 -9.21 -7.00 -7.51
N LYS A 43 -8.49 -6.71 -8.60
CA LYS A 43 -8.84 -7.01 -10.00
C LYS A 43 -10.26 -6.53 -10.37
N MET A 44 -10.71 -5.43 -9.76
CA MET A 44 -12.01 -4.85 -10.06
C MET A 44 -11.95 -4.08 -11.38
N GLN A 45 -12.97 -4.23 -12.22
CA GLN A 45 -13.06 -3.56 -13.52
C GLN A 45 -14.41 -2.89 -13.77
N THR A 46 -15.21 -2.73 -12.71
CA THR A 46 -16.61 -2.29 -12.81
C THR A 46 -16.77 -0.78 -12.98
N ASN A 47 -15.77 0.02 -12.62
CA ASN A 47 -15.84 1.48 -12.65
C ASN A 47 -14.80 2.07 -13.62
N PRO A 48 -15.23 2.63 -14.77
CA PRO A 48 -14.33 3.14 -15.79
C PRO A 48 -13.49 4.33 -15.31
N SER A 49 -14.07 5.24 -14.52
CA SER A 49 -13.34 6.39 -13.98
C SER A 49 -12.19 5.97 -13.06
N LYS A 50 -12.40 4.94 -12.23
CA LYS A 50 -11.33 4.39 -11.39
C LYS A 50 -10.22 3.74 -12.23
N LEU A 51 -10.60 3.06 -13.31
CA LEU A 51 -9.63 2.48 -14.25
C LEU A 51 -8.79 3.57 -14.93
N ASP A 52 -9.38 4.72 -15.28
CA ASP A 52 -8.63 5.83 -15.89
C ASP A 52 -7.60 6.45 -14.94
N VAL A 53 -7.94 6.57 -13.66
CA VAL A 53 -6.98 6.99 -12.63
C VAL A 53 -5.83 5.99 -12.53
N ILE A 54 -6.13 4.69 -12.47
CA ILE A 54 -5.11 3.63 -12.44
C ILE A 54 -4.19 3.72 -13.67
N ARG A 55 -4.75 3.80 -14.88
CA ARG A 55 -3.98 3.96 -16.13
C ARG A 55 -3.10 5.20 -16.10
N ARG A 56 -3.60 6.31 -15.55
CA ARG A 56 -2.81 7.53 -15.43
C ARG A 56 -1.65 7.38 -14.45
N ILE A 57 -1.86 6.69 -13.32
CA ILE A 57 -0.79 6.37 -12.36
C ILE A 57 0.25 5.46 -13.02
N GLN A 58 -0.18 4.39 -13.69
CA GLN A 58 0.71 3.47 -14.42
C GLN A 58 1.54 4.22 -15.46
N ARG A 59 0.90 5.09 -16.27
CA ARG A 59 1.58 5.92 -17.27
C ARG A 59 2.61 6.89 -16.68
N LEU A 60 2.29 7.54 -15.56
CA LEU A 60 3.19 8.52 -14.93
C LEU A 60 4.33 7.86 -14.15
N SER A 61 4.09 6.68 -13.59
CA SER A 61 5.08 5.95 -12.81
C SER A 61 5.92 4.98 -13.64
N GLY A 62 5.44 4.59 -14.83
CA GLY A 62 6.05 3.55 -15.66
C GLY A 62 5.89 2.14 -15.08
N LYS A 63 4.93 1.94 -14.16
CA LYS A 63 4.76 0.68 -13.41
C LYS A 63 3.42 0.02 -13.70
N ASP A 64 3.39 -1.30 -13.62
CA ASP A 64 2.15 -2.09 -13.68
C ASP A 64 1.31 -1.97 -12.40
N LEU A 65 1.93 -1.64 -11.27
CA LEU A 65 1.36 -1.62 -9.92
C LEU A 65 1.00 -3.02 -9.38
N GLU A 66 1.61 -4.08 -9.92
CA GLU A 66 1.38 -5.46 -9.48
C GLU A 66 2.58 -6.06 -8.75
N THR A 67 3.76 -5.46 -8.91
CA THR A 67 5.03 -5.98 -8.43
C THR A 67 5.69 -5.07 -7.40
N THR A 68 6.46 -5.68 -6.50
CA THR A 68 7.32 -4.95 -5.56
C THR A 68 8.38 -4.18 -6.34
N THR A 69 8.53 -2.89 -6.03
CA THR A 69 9.51 -2.02 -6.68
C THR A 69 10.83 -1.96 -5.89
N TRP A 70 11.89 -1.42 -6.50
CA TRP A 70 13.17 -1.19 -5.82
C TRP A 70 13.02 -0.24 -4.63
N LEU A 71 13.72 -0.53 -3.52
CA LEU A 71 13.62 0.26 -2.28
C LEU A 71 13.89 1.76 -2.46
N ARG A 72 14.74 2.14 -3.42
CA ARG A 72 15.12 3.54 -3.69
C ARG A 72 14.31 4.19 -4.81
N GLU A 73 13.21 3.56 -5.21
CA GLU A 73 12.34 4.05 -6.24
C GLU A 73 11.72 5.40 -5.84
N SER A 74 11.87 6.40 -6.71
CA SER A 74 11.41 7.76 -6.41
C SER A 74 9.90 7.90 -6.57
N LYS A 75 9.28 8.72 -5.69
CA LYS A 75 7.86 9.14 -5.69
C LYS A 75 6.83 8.03 -5.41
N LEU A 76 6.99 6.83 -5.98
CA LEU A 76 6.07 5.71 -5.80
C LEU A 76 6.84 4.39 -5.70
N ASN A 77 6.96 3.89 -4.48
CA ASN A 77 7.50 2.58 -4.14
C ASN A 77 6.36 1.69 -3.61
N LEU A 78 6.26 0.47 -4.14
CA LEU A 78 5.26 -0.53 -3.75
C LEU A 78 5.96 -1.75 -3.18
N LEU A 79 5.39 -2.27 -2.09
CA LEU A 79 5.75 -3.55 -1.50
C LEU A 79 4.53 -4.48 -1.56
N CYS A 80 4.60 -5.47 -2.45
CA CYS A 80 3.63 -6.55 -2.51
C CYS A 80 4.06 -7.62 -1.51
N TRP A 81 3.61 -7.50 -0.27
CA TRP A 81 3.95 -8.44 0.79
C TRP A 81 3.34 -9.83 0.53
N GLN A 82 4.19 -10.85 0.57
CA GLN A 82 3.79 -12.25 0.52
C GLN A 82 4.17 -12.88 1.85
N GLY A 83 3.19 -13.17 2.69
CA GLY A 83 3.43 -13.94 3.90
C GLY A 83 3.84 -15.35 3.52
N GLN A 84 4.96 -15.85 4.05
CA GLN A 84 5.20 -17.29 4.07
C GLN A 84 4.17 -17.92 5.00
N GLY A 85 3.01 -18.26 4.46
CA GLY A 85 2.11 -19.22 5.11
C GLY A 85 2.92 -20.49 5.30
N GLY A 86 3.06 -20.95 6.55
CA GLY A 86 3.76 -22.20 6.84
C GLY A 86 3.20 -23.30 5.96
N GLN A 87 4.00 -23.77 5.01
CA GLN A 87 3.72 -24.98 4.25
C GLN A 87 3.86 -26.16 5.20
N ASN A 88 2.84 -26.38 6.04
CA ASN A 88 2.65 -27.65 6.72
C ASN A 88 1.95 -28.59 5.74
N VAL A 89 2.72 -29.13 4.81
CA VAL A 89 2.36 -30.35 4.10
C VAL A 89 2.76 -31.49 5.03
N TRP A 90 1.86 -31.91 5.91
CA TRP A 90 2.00 -33.20 6.60
C TRP A 90 1.39 -34.29 5.70
N PRO A 91 2.01 -35.47 5.58
CA PRO A 91 1.51 -36.58 4.77
C PRO A 91 0.17 -37.12 5.28
#